data_AF-A0A6J4RNL3-F1
#
_entry.id   AF-A0A6J4RNL3-F1
#
_cell.length_a   1.000
_cell.length_b   1.000
_cell.length_c   1.000
_cell.angle_alpha   90.00
_cell.angle_beta   90.00
_cell.angle_gamma   90.00
#
_symmetry.space_group_name_H-M   'P 1'
#
loop_
_entity.id
_entity.type
_entity.pdbx_description
1 polymer ?
#
loop_
_entity_poly.entity_id
_entity_poly.type
_entity_poly.pdbx_seq_one_letter_code
_entity_poly.pdbx_strand_id
1 'polypeptide(L)'
;MSDATPPPEGGVISCPRCAAPVGRDQDWCLACGAAVRTRLAQPPNWKLPIAGLASVVALSLVALALAFATLTGDPELTTGATGATGASGPTAVAPAPAPGVPTAPTGPTGTPAPSPVPVPPVTTVPPPPAPGATGPTTPPSATTGPSGAAGARPGGRVRRGNARPPGAAG
;
A
#
# COMPACT_ATOMS: atom_id res chain seq x y z
N MET A 1 -12.29 25.06 43.85
CA MET A 1 -10.95 25.31 43.26
C MET A 1 -10.49 23.96 42.75
N SER A 2 -10.84 23.64 41.50
CA SER A 2 -10.61 22.32 40.91
C SER A 2 -9.20 22.28 40.34
N ASP A 3 -8.32 21.58 41.02
CA ASP A 3 -6.98 21.23 40.55
C ASP A 3 -7.14 20.10 39.53
N ALA A 4 -7.04 20.44 38.24
CA ALA A 4 -7.00 19.47 37.16
C ALA A 4 -5.53 19.19 36.84
N THR A 5 -5.00 18.09 37.36
CA THR A 5 -3.69 17.57 36.98
C THR A 5 -3.59 17.45 35.45
N PRO A 6 -2.67 18.14 34.77
CA PRO A 6 -2.52 18.01 33.34
C PRO A 6 -2.12 16.56 32.98
N PRO A 7 -2.63 16.02 31.85
CA PRO A 7 -2.27 14.67 31.42
C PRO A 7 -0.75 14.57 31.23
N PRO A 8 -0.12 13.43 31.57
CA PRO A 8 1.33 13.26 31.50
C PRO A 8 1.82 13.56 30.08
N GLU A 9 2.60 14.63 29.96
CA GLU A 9 3.16 15.12 28.71
C GLU A 9 3.94 13.98 28.02
N GLY A 10 3.58 13.74 26.76
CA GLY A 10 3.94 12.53 26.02
C GLY A 10 5.43 12.20 26.04
N GLY A 11 5.78 11.01 26.53
CA GLY A 11 7.17 10.58 26.68
C GLY A 11 7.96 10.57 25.37
N VAL A 12 9.07 11.29 25.34
CA VAL A 12 10.01 11.39 24.21
C VAL A 12 10.69 10.04 23.94
N ILE A 13 10.86 9.68 22.67
CA ILE A 13 11.65 8.51 22.24
C ILE A 13 12.89 8.97 21.47
N SER A 14 14.00 8.23 21.54
CA SER A 14 15.23 8.58 20.81
C SER A 14 15.23 7.97 19.40
N CYS A 15 15.66 8.76 18.41
CA CYS A 15 15.84 8.28 17.04
C CYS A 15 16.93 7.20 16.98
N PRO A 16 16.70 6.03 16.37
CA PRO A 16 17.71 4.96 16.29
C PRO A 16 18.88 5.27 15.33
N ARG A 17 18.77 6.34 14.53
CA ARG A 17 19.78 6.74 13.55
C ARG A 17 20.73 7.82 14.07
N CYS A 18 20.20 8.87 14.70
CA CYS A 18 20.98 10.01 15.16
C CYS A 18 20.84 10.30 16.67
N ALA A 19 20.12 9.47 17.42
CA ALA A 19 19.83 9.62 18.85
C ALA A 19 19.06 10.89 19.26
N ALA A 20 18.64 11.72 18.30
CA ALA A 20 17.85 12.92 18.59
C ALA A 20 16.51 12.58 19.28
N PRO A 21 16.02 13.43 20.19
CA PRO A 21 14.71 13.26 20.81
C PRO A 21 13.59 13.45 19.77
N VAL A 22 12.61 12.54 19.78
CA VAL A 22 11.47 12.52 18.85
C VAL A 22 10.19 12.40 19.68
N GLY A 23 9.24 13.29 19.39
CA GLY A 23 7.91 13.24 20.02
C GLY A 23 7.15 11.97 19.64
N ARG A 24 6.23 11.52 20.49
CA ARG A 24 5.47 10.28 20.22
C ARG A 24 4.59 10.33 18.98
N ASP A 25 4.15 11.53 18.62
CA ASP A 25 3.28 11.78 17.46
C ASP A 25 4.09 12.08 16.19
N GLN A 26 5.43 12.04 16.24
CA GLN A 26 6.28 12.25 15.08
C GLN A 26 6.70 10.91 14.46
N ASP A 27 6.21 10.65 13.25
CA ASP A 27 6.54 9.44 12.49
C ASP A 27 7.95 9.48 11.89
N TRP A 28 8.50 10.68 11.72
CA TRP A 28 9.85 10.94 11.21
C TRP A 28 10.68 11.78 12.18
N CYS A 29 12.00 11.60 12.14
CA CYS A 29 12.93 12.44 12.87
C CYS A 29 13.20 13.73 12.10
N LEU A 30 12.88 14.90 12.68
CA LEU A 30 13.18 16.20 12.07
C LEU A 30 14.68 16.53 11.99
N ALA A 31 15.52 15.84 12.77
CA ALA A 31 16.96 16.10 12.76
C ALA A 31 17.69 15.40 11.60
N CYS A 32 17.27 14.19 11.21
CA CYS A 32 17.98 13.39 10.20
C CYS A 32 17.09 12.85 9.06
N GLY A 33 15.76 13.06 9.12
CA GLY A 33 14.81 12.60 8.12
C GLY A 33 14.49 11.09 8.17
N ALA A 34 15.06 10.34 9.12
CA ALA A 34 14.77 8.91 9.23
C ALA A 34 13.38 8.67 9.83
N ALA A 35 12.66 7.67 9.32
CA ALA A 35 11.40 7.25 9.89
C ALA A 35 11.63 6.52 11.24
N VAL A 36 11.09 7.07 12.32
CA VAL A 36 11.35 6.63 13.71
C VAL A 36 10.32 5.60 14.16
N ARG A 37 9.09 5.72 13.64
CA ARG A 37 7.94 4.88 13.96
C ARG A 37 7.52 4.02 12.77
N THR A 38 8.44 3.42 12.03
CA THR A 38 8.08 2.38 11.05
C THR A 38 7.70 1.06 11.72
N ARG A 39 6.73 1.09 12.64
CA ARG A 39 5.64 0.13 12.45
C ARG A 39 4.79 0.69 11.33
N LEU A 40 5.26 0.52 10.09
CA LEU A 40 4.33 0.29 8.99
C LEU A 40 3.37 -0.75 9.57
N ALA A 41 2.12 -0.37 9.83
CA ALA A 41 1.10 -1.33 10.24
C ALA A 41 1.30 -2.55 9.35
N GLN A 42 1.49 -3.73 9.96
CA GLN A 42 1.93 -4.94 9.29
C GLN A 42 1.24 -5.00 7.93
N PRO A 43 2.01 -4.88 6.82
CA PRO A 43 1.50 -4.35 5.56
C PRO A 43 0.17 -5.04 5.28
N PRO A 44 -0.95 -4.28 5.27
CA PRO A 44 -2.28 -4.87 5.15
C PRO A 44 -2.23 -5.83 3.97
N ASN A 45 -2.75 -7.04 4.13
CA ASN A 45 -2.55 -8.19 3.24
C ASN A 45 -2.71 -7.84 1.75
N TRP A 46 -1.71 -7.22 1.11
CA TRP A 46 -1.78 -6.66 -0.24
C TRP A 46 -1.91 -7.75 -1.29
N LYS A 47 -1.61 -8.98 -0.88
CA LYS A 47 -1.87 -10.19 -1.63
C LYS A 47 -3.35 -10.33 -2.00
N LEU A 48 -4.29 -9.88 -1.14
CA LEU A 48 -5.73 -9.92 -1.44
C LEU A 48 -6.10 -9.04 -2.64
N PRO A 49 -5.81 -7.72 -2.66
CA PRO A 49 -6.12 -6.89 -3.83
C PRO A 49 -5.37 -7.34 -5.08
N ILE A 50 -4.11 -7.79 -4.96
CA ILE A 50 -3.36 -8.31 -6.12
C ILE A 50 -3.98 -9.61 -6.66
N ALA A 51 -4.38 -10.54 -5.80
CA ALA A 51 -5.08 -11.75 -6.22
C ALA A 51 -6.42 -11.41 -6.90
N GLY A 52 -7.18 -10.46 -6.35
CA GLY A 52 -8.42 -9.98 -6.97
C GLY A 52 -8.20 -9.44 -8.38
N LEU A 53 -7.18 -8.58 -8.57
CA LEU A 53 -6.85 -8.04 -9.88
C LEU A 53 -6.40 -9.14 -10.86
N ALA A 54 -5.57 -10.07 -10.41
CA ALA A 54 -5.12 -11.20 -11.23
C ALA A 54 -6.29 -12.11 -11.67
N SER A 55 -7.26 -12.36 -10.78
CA SER A 55 -8.46 -13.13 -11.10
C SER A 55 -9.31 -12.44 -12.16
N VAL A 56 -9.51 -11.12 -12.08
CA VAL A 56 -10.25 -10.36 -13.09
C VAL A 56 -9.58 -10.47 -14.46
N VAL A 57 -8.26 -10.26 -14.52
CA VAL A 57 -7.49 -10.37 -15.76
C VAL A 57 -7.60 -11.78 -16.35
N ALA A 58 -7.46 -12.82 -15.52
CA ALA A 58 -7.59 -14.20 -15.97
C ALA A 58 -8.98 -14.49 -16.55
N LEU A 59 -10.05 -14.04 -15.90
CA LEU A 59 -11.42 -14.20 -16.39
C LEU A 59 -11.65 -13.46 -17.71
N SER A 60 -11.11 -12.24 -17.86
CA SER A 60 -11.18 -11.48 -19.11
C SER A 60 -10.48 -12.21 -20.26
N LEU A 61 -9.31 -12.81 -20.02
CA LEU A 61 -8.58 -13.57 -21.04
C LEU A 61 -9.33 -14.83 -21.46
N VAL A 62 -9.97 -15.54 -20.52
CA VAL A 62 -10.82 -16.70 -20.83
C VAL A 62 -12.02 -16.30 -21.67
N ALA A 63 -12.72 -15.21 -21.33
CA ALA A 63 -13.85 -14.71 -22.10
C ALA A 63 -13.44 -14.30 -23.52
N LEU A 64 -12.30 -13.61 -23.67
CA LEU A 64 -11.75 -13.27 -24.98
C LEU A 64 -11.42 -14.51 -25.80
N ALA A 65 -10.78 -15.52 -25.22
CA ALA A 65 -10.45 -16.76 -25.93
C ALA A 65 -11.70 -17.49 -26.44
N LEU A 66 -12.77 -17.55 -25.64
CA LEU A 66 -14.05 -18.12 -26.07
C LEU A 66 -14.69 -17.30 -27.19
N ALA A 67 -14.69 -15.97 -27.08
CA ALA A 67 -15.20 -15.09 -28.13
C ALA A 67 -14.45 -15.28 -29.45
N PHE A 68 -13.11 -15.38 -29.40
CA PHE A 68 -12.30 -15.69 -30.58
C PHE A 68 -12.64 -17.06 -31.16
N ALA A 69 -12.74 -18.10 -30.33
CA ALA A 69 -13.12 -19.44 -30.80
C ALA A 69 -14.49 -19.45 -31.48
N THR A 70 -15.47 -18.69 -30.98
CA THR A 70 -16.78 -18.54 -31.63
C THR A 70 -16.72 -17.74 -32.93
N LEU A 71 -15.77 -16.81 -33.06
CA LEU A 71 -15.58 -16.03 -34.29
C LEU A 71 -14.85 -16.82 -35.37
N THR A 72 -13.88 -17.64 -35.00
CA THR A 72 -13.01 -18.37 -35.95
C THR A 72 -13.45 -19.81 -36.21
N GLY A 73 -14.38 -20.35 -35.42
CA GLY A 73 -14.88 -21.70 -35.63
C GLY A 73 -15.92 -21.73 -36.76
N ASP A 74 -15.63 -22.46 -37.83
CA ASP A 74 -16.67 -22.95 -38.74
C ASP A 74 -17.59 -23.91 -37.96
N PRO A 75 -18.92 -23.68 -37.92
CA PRO A 75 -19.86 -24.45 -37.12
C PRO A 75 -20.18 -25.82 -37.75
N GLU A 76 -19.18 -26.67 -37.98
CA GLU A 76 -19.41 -28.00 -38.58
C GLU A 76 -19.51 -29.15 -37.56
N LEU A 77 -19.21 -28.95 -36.26
CA LEU A 77 -19.29 -30.03 -35.26
C LEU A 77 -19.92 -29.63 -33.91
N THR A 78 -20.95 -28.79 -33.93
CA THR A 78 -21.85 -28.67 -32.75
C THR A 78 -23.03 -29.63 -32.91
N THR A 79 -22.74 -30.94 -32.89
CA THR A 79 -23.76 -31.96 -32.64
C THR A 79 -23.74 -32.28 -31.15
N GLY A 80 -24.71 -31.75 -30.40
CA GLY A 80 -25.06 -32.29 -29.09
C GLY A 80 -24.79 -31.40 -27.88
N ALA A 81 -25.43 -30.23 -27.81
CA ALA A 81 -25.93 -29.71 -26.55
C ALA A 81 -27.22 -28.91 -26.80
N THR A 82 -28.31 -29.67 -26.82
CA THR A 82 -29.69 -29.24 -26.61
C THR A 82 -29.77 -28.14 -25.54
N GLY A 83 -30.27 -26.97 -25.94
CA GLY A 83 -30.50 -25.87 -25.02
C GLY A 83 -30.87 -24.56 -25.69
N ALA A 84 -31.75 -24.61 -26.69
CA ALA A 84 -32.44 -23.42 -27.16
C ALA A 84 -33.24 -22.82 -26.00
N THR A 85 -32.89 -21.60 -25.57
CA THR A 85 -33.89 -20.63 -25.13
C THR A 85 -33.68 -19.42 -26.01
N GLY A 86 -34.70 -19.18 -26.82
CA GLY A 86 -34.63 -18.36 -28.02
C GLY A 86 -34.32 -16.90 -27.74
N ALA A 87 -33.79 -16.29 -28.79
CA ALA A 87 -33.82 -14.86 -29.00
C ALA A 87 -35.25 -14.34 -28.81
N SER A 88 -35.50 -13.65 -27.70
CA SER A 88 -36.49 -12.58 -27.69
C SER A 88 -35.85 -11.43 -28.46
N GLY A 89 -36.21 -11.29 -29.74
CA GLY A 89 -35.88 -10.09 -30.50
C GLY A 89 -36.37 -8.86 -29.75
N PRO A 90 -35.72 -7.69 -29.93
CA PRO A 90 -36.26 -6.45 -29.38
C PRO A 90 -37.64 -6.21 -30.02
N THR A 91 -38.70 -6.46 -29.27
CA THR A 91 -40.02 -5.88 -29.55
C THR A 91 -39.80 -4.38 -29.62
N ALA A 92 -40.01 -3.80 -30.80
CA ALA A 92 -40.09 -2.36 -30.95
C ALA A 92 -41.24 -1.86 -30.07
N VAL A 93 -40.89 -1.33 -28.90
CA VAL A 93 -41.83 -0.67 -28.00
C VAL A 93 -42.23 0.64 -28.67
N ALA A 94 -43.54 0.80 -28.90
CA ALA A 94 -44.13 2.05 -29.34
C ALA A 94 -43.78 3.20 -28.34
N PRO A 95 -43.58 4.44 -28.80
CA PRO A 95 -43.22 5.54 -27.92
C PRO A 95 -44.27 5.75 -26.82
N ALA A 96 -43.84 5.61 -25.55
CA ALA A 96 -44.64 6.03 -24.40
C ALA A 96 -44.69 7.57 -24.34
N PRO A 97 -45.81 8.18 -23.90
CA PRO A 97 -45.94 9.64 -23.76
C PRO A 97 -44.88 10.20 -22.81
N ALA A 98 -44.33 11.37 -23.17
CA ALA A 98 -43.29 12.07 -22.43
C ALA A 98 -43.70 12.36 -20.97
N PRO A 99 -42.90 11.92 -19.97
CA PRO A 99 -43.03 12.40 -18.59
C PRO A 99 -42.70 13.89 -18.50
N GLY A 100 -43.55 14.65 -17.80
CA GLY A 100 -43.39 16.07 -17.57
C GLY A 100 -42.05 16.42 -16.92
N VAL A 101 -41.47 17.53 -17.38
CA VAL A 101 -40.19 18.09 -16.94
C VAL A 101 -40.31 18.54 -15.48
N PRO A 102 -39.51 18.00 -14.54
CA PRO A 102 -39.35 18.61 -13.23
C PRO A 102 -38.46 19.85 -13.37
N THR A 103 -39.01 21.02 -13.05
CA THR A 103 -38.26 22.27 -12.91
C THR A 103 -37.29 22.14 -11.73
N ALA A 104 -35.99 22.17 -12.00
CA ALA A 104 -34.97 22.23 -10.96
C ALA A 104 -34.87 23.67 -10.40
N PRO A 105 -34.78 23.86 -9.07
CA PRO A 105 -34.52 25.16 -8.48
C PRO A 105 -33.09 25.62 -8.78
N THR A 106 -32.97 26.83 -9.32
CA THR A 106 -31.70 27.53 -9.55
C THR A 106 -31.09 27.95 -8.22
N GLY A 107 -30.18 27.14 -7.68
CA GLY A 107 -29.33 27.53 -6.55
C GLY A 107 -28.15 28.40 -7.03
N PRO A 108 -27.79 29.50 -6.33
CA PRO A 108 -26.62 30.28 -6.69
C PRO A 108 -25.34 29.47 -6.48
N THR A 109 -24.61 29.20 -7.55
CA THR A 109 -23.24 28.67 -7.48
C THR A 109 -22.33 29.83 -7.10
N GLY A 110 -22.11 30.01 -5.79
CA GLY A 110 -21.01 30.82 -5.29
C GLY A 110 -19.71 30.14 -5.66
N THR A 111 -18.94 30.74 -6.58
CA THR A 111 -17.56 30.35 -6.85
C THR A 111 -16.74 30.64 -5.58
N PRO A 112 -16.18 29.65 -4.88
CA PRO A 112 -15.30 29.92 -3.76
C PRO A 112 -14.05 30.64 -4.29
N ALA A 113 -13.72 31.77 -3.65
CA ALA A 113 -12.50 32.50 -3.92
C ALA A 113 -11.29 31.56 -3.76
N PRO A 114 -10.27 31.64 -4.64
CA PRO A 114 -9.08 30.83 -4.51
C PRO A 114 -8.42 31.10 -3.17
N SER A 115 -8.29 30.06 -2.35
CA SER A 115 -7.52 30.12 -1.11
C SER A 115 -6.07 30.45 -1.46
N PRO A 116 -5.41 31.40 -0.77
CA PRO A 116 -4.03 31.74 -1.05
C PRO A 116 -3.16 30.51 -0.87
N VAL A 117 -2.47 30.10 -1.94
CA VAL A 117 -1.49 29.02 -1.90
C VAL A 117 -0.39 29.45 -0.93
N PRO A 118 -0.12 28.70 0.16
CA PRO A 118 0.98 29.00 1.05
C PRO A 118 2.28 28.93 0.25
N VAL A 119 2.98 30.06 0.14
CA VAL A 119 4.33 30.10 -0.42
C VAL A 119 5.22 29.29 0.53
N PRO A 120 5.86 28.20 0.08
CA PRO A 120 6.74 27.43 0.94
C PRO A 120 7.88 28.33 1.43
N PRO A 121 8.30 28.22 2.71
CA PRO A 121 9.45 28.97 3.20
C PRO A 121 10.68 28.60 2.37
N VAL A 122 11.32 29.61 1.79
CA VAL A 122 12.57 29.44 1.07
C VAL A 122 13.61 28.98 2.09
N THR A 123 13.96 27.70 2.02
CA THR A 123 15.00 27.13 2.87
C THR A 123 16.34 27.62 2.34
N THR A 124 16.95 28.55 3.05
CA THR A 124 18.35 28.94 2.83
C THR A 124 19.23 27.73 3.15
N VAL A 125 19.79 27.12 2.11
CA VAL A 125 20.81 26.08 2.26
C VAL A 125 22.04 26.73 2.88
N PRO A 126 22.52 26.29 4.06
CA PRO A 126 23.77 26.81 4.62
C PRO A 126 24.94 26.45 3.69
N PRO A 127 25.96 27.33 3.56
CA PRO A 127 27.12 27.04 2.75
C PRO A 127 27.84 25.78 3.26
N PRO A 128 28.43 24.97 2.36
CA PRO A 128 29.14 23.77 2.74
C PRO A 128 30.30 24.11 3.70
N PRO A 129 30.56 23.27 4.72
CA PRO A 129 31.67 23.49 5.63
C PRO A 129 33.00 23.43 4.87
N ALA A 130 33.90 24.37 5.18
CA ALA A 130 35.22 24.45 4.59
C ALA A 130 36.01 23.13 4.83
N PRO A 131 36.67 22.57 3.81
CA PRO A 131 37.57 21.44 4.00
C PRO A 131 38.83 21.91 4.75
N GLY A 132 39.02 21.45 5.99
CA GLY A 132 40.32 21.56 6.65
C GLY A 132 40.30 21.81 8.15
N ALA A 133 40.16 20.72 8.92
CA ALA A 133 40.75 20.62 10.24
C ALA A 133 40.93 19.13 10.58
N THR A 134 42.02 18.54 10.09
CA THR A 134 42.55 17.28 10.62
C THR A 134 43.09 17.55 12.03
N GLY A 135 42.22 17.42 13.04
CA GLY A 135 42.64 17.32 14.43
C GLY A 135 43.18 15.91 14.72
N PRO A 136 44.13 15.76 15.67
CA PRO A 136 44.65 14.46 16.04
C PRO A 136 43.58 13.61 16.75
N THR A 137 43.29 12.44 16.18
CA THR A 137 42.46 11.40 16.78
C THR A 137 43.21 10.76 17.94
N THR A 138 42.81 11.05 19.17
CA THR A 138 43.24 10.30 20.36
C THR A 138 42.53 8.93 20.37
N PRO A 139 43.23 7.80 20.42
CA PRO A 139 42.60 6.48 20.51
C PRO A 139 41.89 6.31 21.87
N PRO A 140 40.69 5.69 21.92
CA PRO A 140 40.08 5.34 23.19
C PRO A 140 40.87 4.21 23.85
N SER A 141 41.24 4.42 25.12
CA SER A 141 41.81 3.39 25.99
C SER A 141 40.90 2.16 26.05
N ALA A 142 41.44 1.02 25.65
CA ALA A 142 40.82 -0.27 25.85
C ALA A 142 40.85 -0.61 27.36
N THR A 143 39.69 -0.53 28.00
CA THR A 143 39.49 -1.11 29.34
C THR A 143 39.19 -2.59 29.18
N THR A 144 40.19 -3.41 29.47
CA THR A 144 40.08 -4.87 29.62
C THR A 144 39.23 -5.18 30.85
N GLY A 145 38.05 -5.78 30.65
CA GLY A 145 37.16 -6.28 31.70
C GLY A 145 36.81 -7.76 31.45
N PRO A 146 36.69 -8.60 32.50
CA PRO A 146 36.98 -10.03 32.41
C PRO A 146 35.84 -10.89 31.85
N SER A 147 36.27 -11.99 31.25
CA SER A 147 35.53 -13.21 30.91
C SER A 147 34.46 -13.59 31.92
N GLY A 148 33.25 -13.89 31.43
CA GLY A 148 32.20 -14.54 32.21
C GLY A 148 31.09 -15.14 31.33
N ALA A 149 31.04 -16.48 31.30
CA ALA A 149 29.91 -17.37 30.99
C ALA A 149 29.23 -17.26 29.60
N ALA A 150 29.48 -18.16 28.64
CA ALA A 150 28.94 -19.53 28.60
C ALA A 150 27.41 -19.57 28.85
N GLY A 151 26.62 -19.40 27.78
CA GLY A 151 25.16 -19.55 27.77
C GLY A 151 24.69 -20.22 26.48
N ALA A 152 24.25 -21.46 26.62
CA ALA A 152 23.92 -22.44 25.59
C ALA A 152 23.00 -21.96 24.45
N ARG A 153 23.33 -22.40 23.23
CA ARG A 153 22.40 -22.57 22.11
C ARG A 153 21.81 -23.98 22.13
N PRO A 154 20.48 -24.12 22.20
CA PRO A 154 19.75 -25.20 21.53
C PRO A 154 18.91 -24.55 20.41
N GLY A 155 18.98 -24.95 19.15
CA GLY A 155 18.75 -26.31 18.67
C GLY A 155 17.37 -26.36 17.99
N GLY A 156 17.35 -26.61 16.68
CA GLY A 156 16.25 -27.35 16.04
C GLY A 156 15.12 -26.57 15.35
N ARG A 157 15.15 -26.56 14.01
CA ARG A 157 14.26 -27.36 13.12
C ARG A 157 14.52 -26.97 11.67
N VAL A 158 15.27 -27.79 10.93
CA VAL A 158 14.77 -28.85 10.03
C VAL A 158 13.85 -28.28 8.95
N ARG A 159 14.46 -27.98 7.80
CA ARG A 159 13.82 -27.97 6.48
C ARG A 159 13.33 -29.39 6.16
N ARG A 160 12.01 -29.59 6.08
CA ARG A 160 11.37 -30.58 5.19
C ARG A 160 10.60 -29.71 4.18
N GLY A 161 10.82 -29.74 2.87
CA GLY A 161 10.95 -30.93 2.04
C GLY A 161 9.57 -31.35 1.54
N ASN A 162 8.82 -30.44 0.90
CA ASN A 162 7.62 -30.82 0.17
C ASN A 162 8.00 -31.02 -1.31
N ALA A 163 8.33 -32.27 -1.61
CA ALA A 163 8.40 -32.78 -2.96
C ALA A 163 7.01 -32.70 -3.60
N ARG A 164 6.98 -32.14 -4.80
CA ARG A 164 5.84 -32.15 -5.73
C ARG A 164 5.81 -33.52 -6.41
N PRO A 165 4.68 -34.26 -6.45
CA PRO A 165 4.61 -35.50 -7.22
C PRO A 165 4.63 -35.19 -8.73
N PRO A 166 5.34 -35.99 -9.55
CA PRO A 166 5.17 -35.96 -10.99
C PRO A 166 3.81 -36.56 -11.35
N GLY A 167 3.17 -35.96 -12.34
CA GLY A 167 1.92 -36.47 -12.90
C GLY A 167 2.10 -37.84 -13.54
N ALA A 168 1.01 -38.60 -13.57
CA ALA A 168 0.80 -39.65 -14.53
C ALA A 168 -0.46 -39.28 -15.33
N ALA A 169 -0.22 -38.90 -16.58
CA ALA A 169 -1.16 -38.99 -17.68
C ALA A 169 -0.89 -40.32 -18.37
N GLY A 170 -1.94 -40.98 -18.88
CA GLY A 170 -1.84 -42.23 -19.65
C GLY A 170 -2.94 -43.21 -19.27
#